data_AF-A0A1M3MXA3-F1
#
_entry.id   AF-A0A1M3MXA3-F1
#
_cell.length_a   1.000
_cell.length_b   1.000
_cell.length_c   1.000
_cell.angle_alpha   90.00
_cell.angle_beta   90.00
_cell.angle_gamma   90.00
#
_symmetry.space_group_name_H-M   'P 1'
#
loop_
_entity.id
_entity.type
_entity.pdbx_description
1 polymer ?
#
loop_
_entity_poly.entity_id
_entity_poly.type
_entity_poly.pdbx_seq_one_letter_code
_entity_poly.pdbx_strand_id
1 'polypeptide(L)'
;MRTPFELLRRSWSTLRHGGASIVMLLAPIVLLLGGCRPSLAGSGALTTRAERVPSLTTTRAAEVTLSRSEALPVVRRSRHSSEPDPREQAERAAAEVFRSMHADVLACYTKRLATHPKAHAAITVEVLVGQDGRPRDVATTGGALLGSAVLSCVTRKVMRSAFTPPRDGGSSRVRVPFAFHPDAADDGG
;
A
#
# COMPACT_ATOMS: atom_id res chain seq x y z
N MET A 1 -20.52 10.48 -44.27
CA MET A 1 -21.34 10.38 -43.05
C MET A 1 -20.39 10.36 -41.86
N ARG A 2 -20.38 11.41 -41.05
CA ARG A 2 -19.44 11.60 -39.93
C ARG A 2 -20.20 11.44 -38.61
N THR A 3 -19.66 10.63 -37.71
CA THR A 3 -20.22 10.26 -36.40
C THR A 3 -20.19 11.42 -35.40
N PRO A 4 -21.17 11.52 -34.48
CA PRO A 4 -21.38 12.66 -33.58
C PRO A 4 -20.34 12.85 -32.44
N PHE A 5 -19.22 12.12 -32.44
CA PHE A 5 -18.25 12.12 -31.33
C PHE A 5 -17.08 13.14 -31.47
N GLU A 6 -17.01 13.88 -32.59
CA GLU A 6 -15.88 14.78 -32.92
C GLU A 6 -16.12 16.28 -32.60
N LEU A 7 -17.33 16.67 -32.17
CA LEU A 7 -17.67 18.08 -31.94
C LEU A 7 -17.49 18.55 -30.48
N LEU A 8 -17.14 17.66 -29.55
CA LEU A 8 -16.95 17.99 -28.13
C LEU A 8 -15.48 17.95 -27.67
N ARG A 9 -14.55 18.26 -28.59
CA ARG A 9 -13.09 18.36 -28.30
C ARG A 9 -12.48 19.74 -28.59
N ARG A 10 -13.30 20.75 -28.90
CA ARG A 10 -12.87 22.10 -29.32
C ARG A 10 -13.50 23.24 -28.52
N SER A 11 -13.69 23.02 -27.23
CA SER A 11 -13.98 24.09 -26.28
C SER A 11 -13.08 23.85 -25.07
N TRP A 12 -12.70 24.88 -24.31
CA TRP A 12 -11.64 24.87 -23.28
C TRP A 12 -10.22 25.18 -23.79
N SER A 13 -10.12 26.03 -24.80
CA SER A 13 -8.94 26.88 -25.03
C SER A 13 -9.42 28.30 -25.25
N THR A 14 -9.70 29.04 -24.17
CA THR A 14 -9.63 30.51 -24.05
C THR A 14 -10.29 30.95 -22.74
N LEU A 15 -9.51 31.11 -21.68
CA LEU A 15 -9.74 32.20 -20.74
C LEU A 15 -8.40 32.67 -20.18
N ARG A 16 -7.79 33.57 -20.96
CA ARG A 16 -6.66 34.40 -20.59
C ARG A 16 -7.26 35.73 -20.14
N HIS A 17 -7.34 35.93 -18.82
CA HIS A 17 -7.53 37.25 -18.19
C HIS A 17 -6.60 37.29 -16.98
N GLY A 18 -5.58 38.15 -17.04
CA GLY A 18 -5.47 39.27 -16.09
C GLY A 18 -4.67 38.81 -14.87
N GLY A 19 -3.36 39.03 -14.82
CA GLY A 19 -2.85 40.38 -14.59
C GLY A 19 -2.96 40.75 -13.11
N ALA A 20 -2.30 39.99 -12.24
CA ALA A 20 -1.99 40.40 -10.87
C ALA A 20 -0.72 39.68 -10.41
N SER A 21 0.41 40.38 -10.53
CA SER A 21 1.66 40.01 -9.89
C SER A 21 1.48 40.12 -8.38
N ILE A 22 1.29 39.00 -7.69
CA ILE A 22 1.46 38.94 -6.24
C ILE A 22 2.88 38.41 -6.00
N VAL A 23 3.78 39.35 -5.78
CA VAL A 23 5.09 39.10 -5.19
C VAL A 23 4.83 38.67 -3.74
N MET A 24 4.68 37.36 -3.50
CA MET A 24 4.74 36.80 -2.15
C MET A 24 6.20 36.80 -1.69
N LEU A 25 6.62 37.94 -1.16
CA LEU A 25 7.73 38.06 -0.24
C LEU A 25 7.31 37.45 1.10
N LEU A 26 7.68 36.20 1.38
CA LEU A 26 7.75 35.67 2.74
C LEU A 26 8.98 34.78 2.91
N ALA A 27 9.66 35.03 4.03
CA ALA A 27 11.04 34.73 4.36
C ALA A 27 11.42 33.24 4.39
N PRO A 28 12.72 32.92 4.20
CA PRO A 28 13.26 31.60 4.49
C PRO A 28 13.28 31.36 5.99
N ILE A 29 12.45 30.43 6.46
CA ILE A 29 12.55 29.87 7.81
C ILE A 29 13.72 28.89 7.80
N VAL A 30 14.86 29.37 8.30
CA VAL A 30 16.03 28.57 8.66
C VAL A 30 15.65 27.75 9.90
N LEU A 31 15.30 26.48 9.71
CA LEU A 31 15.16 25.53 10.81
C LEU A 31 16.48 24.79 11.02
N LEU A 32 17.01 25.05 12.21
CA LEU A 32 18.25 24.57 12.78
C LEU A 32 18.31 23.04 12.86
N LEU A 33 19.44 22.51 12.40
CA LEU A 33 20.29 21.49 13.04
C LEU A 33 19.59 20.50 13.99
N GLY A 34 19.36 19.29 13.48
CA GLY A 34 18.96 18.13 14.28
C GLY A 34 19.38 16.83 13.59
N GLY A 35 20.68 16.68 13.30
CA GLY A 35 21.23 15.42 12.80
C GLY A 35 21.25 14.36 13.91
N CYS A 36 20.37 13.38 13.83
CA CYS A 36 20.54 12.10 14.53
C CYS A 36 21.12 11.07 13.54
N ARG A 37 22.38 10.69 13.77
CA ARG A 37 23.11 9.64 13.04
C ARG A 37 22.45 8.28 13.33
N PRO A 38 22.27 7.39 12.33
CA PRO A 38 21.99 5.99 12.61
C PRO A 38 23.25 5.33 13.19
N SER A 39 23.10 4.76 14.40
CA SER A 39 24.12 3.96 15.06
C SER A 39 24.21 2.59 14.38
N LEU A 40 25.32 2.36 13.68
CA LEU A 40 25.82 1.02 13.38
C LEU A 40 26.52 0.48 14.63
N ALA A 41 26.03 -0.62 15.21
CA ALA A 41 26.83 -1.65 15.88
C ALA A 41 25.90 -2.72 16.46
N GLY A 42 26.19 -3.99 16.20
CA GLY A 42 25.57 -5.06 16.97
C GLY A 42 25.62 -6.45 16.35
N SER A 43 26.78 -6.90 15.89
CA SER A 43 27.04 -8.33 15.75
C SER A 43 26.88 -9.01 17.11
N GLY A 44 25.93 -9.93 17.24
CA GLY A 44 25.68 -10.71 18.46
C GLY A 44 25.51 -12.17 18.08
N ALA A 45 26.43 -12.99 18.55
CA ALA A 45 26.70 -14.36 18.14
C ALA A 45 25.51 -15.33 18.34
N LEU A 46 25.44 -16.32 17.44
CA LEU A 46 24.80 -17.59 17.71
C LEU A 46 25.45 -18.20 18.95
N THR A 47 24.74 -18.21 20.08
CA THR A 47 25.07 -19.09 21.19
C THR A 47 24.08 -20.25 21.15
N THR A 48 24.56 -21.40 20.68
CA THR A 48 23.91 -22.70 20.88
C THR A 48 23.82 -22.96 22.38
N ARG A 49 22.66 -22.69 22.96
CA ARG A 49 22.34 -23.10 24.33
C ARG A 49 21.97 -24.58 24.29
N ALA A 50 22.98 -25.42 24.50
CA ALA A 50 22.80 -26.82 24.87
C ALA A 50 22.14 -26.87 26.25
N GLU A 51 20.81 -26.90 26.29
CA GLU A 51 20.08 -27.10 27.53
C GLU A 51 20.09 -28.59 27.88
N ARG A 52 21.08 -28.90 28.71
CA ARG A 52 21.27 -30.14 29.46
C ARG A 52 19.97 -30.49 30.20
N VAL A 53 19.34 -31.59 29.79
CA VAL A 53 18.23 -32.24 30.50
C VAL A 53 18.73 -32.70 31.88
N PRO A 54 18.16 -32.25 33.01
CA PRO A 54 18.36 -32.92 34.28
C PRO A 54 17.35 -34.06 34.44
N SER A 55 17.93 -35.23 34.67
CA SER A 55 17.27 -36.50 34.96
C SER A 55 16.27 -36.43 36.12
N LEU A 56 15.22 -37.23 35.97
CA LEU A 56 14.23 -37.55 37.00
C LEU A 56 14.90 -38.13 38.25
N THR A 57 14.69 -37.47 39.39
CA THR A 57 14.79 -38.11 40.69
C THR A 57 13.46 -37.93 41.41
N THR A 58 12.75 -39.05 41.53
CA THR A 58 11.74 -39.30 42.55
C THR A 58 12.22 -38.79 43.91
N THR A 59 11.40 -38.12 44.71
CA THR A 59 10.94 -38.62 46.03
C THR A 59 9.98 -37.60 46.67
N ARG A 60 8.92 -38.17 47.27
CA ARG A 60 8.16 -37.71 48.43
C ARG A 60 7.18 -36.56 48.28
N ALA A 61 5.91 -36.96 48.40
CA ALA A 61 4.79 -36.18 48.86
C ALA A 61 5.19 -35.23 49.99
N ALA A 62 5.13 -33.93 49.69
CA ALA A 62 4.82 -32.91 50.67
C ALA A 62 3.44 -32.38 50.29
N GLU A 63 2.53 -32.53 51.22
CA GLU A 63 1.13 -32.14 51.15
C GLU A 63 1.10 -30.63 50.95
N VAL A 64 0.81 -30.19 49.72
CA VAL A 64 0.58 -28.76 49.47
C VAL A 64 -0.83 -28.47 49.95
N THR A 65 -0.90 -27.85 51.12
CA THR A 65 -2.10 -27.20 51.64
C THR A 65 -2.72 -26.36 50.53
N LEU A 66 -4.04 -26.52 50.33
CA LEU A 66 -4.85 -25.66 49.48
C LEU A 66 -4.76 -24.23 50.01
N SER A 67 -3.73 -23.50 49.60
CA SER A 67 -3.71 -22.06 49.66
C SER A 67 -4.79 -21.61 48.69
N ARG A 68 -5.94 -21.24 49.26
CA ARG A 68 -7.03 -20.53 48.59
C ARG A 68 -6.43 -19.27 48.01
N SER A 69 -5.90 -19.39 46.80
CA SER A 69 -5.64 -18.26 45.94
C SER A 69 -6.99 -17.62 45.75
N GLU A 70 -7.21 -16.52 46.46
CA GLU A 70 -8.29 -15.61 46.17
C GLU A 70 -8.24 -15.41 44.66
N ALA A 71 -9.28 -15.90 43.98
CA ALA A 71 -9.42 -15.73 42.56
C ALA A 71 -9.46 -14.23 42.34
N LEU A 72 -8.30 -13.65 41.98
CA LEU A 72 -8.28 -12.38 41.30
C LEU A 72 -9.32 -12.53 40.19
N PRO A 73 -10.27 -11.58 40.06
CA PRO A 73 -11.23 -11.67 38.99
C PRO A 73 -10.41 -11.80 37.72
N VAL A 74 -10.47 -12.98 37.08
CA VAL A 74 -10.04 -13.12 35.71
C VAL A 74 -11.02 -12.24 34.97
N VAL A 75 -10.66 -10.96 34.84
CA VAL A 75 -11.25 -10.06 33.87
C VAL A 75 -10.98 -10.80 32.58
N ARG A 76 -11.98 -11.55 32.11
CA ARG A 76 -12.00 -12.07 30.76
C ARG A 76 -11.91 -10.82 29.92
N ARG A 77 -10.68 -10.50 29.50
CA ARG A 77 -10.41 -9.41 28.58
C ARG A 77 -11.39 -9.67 27.47
N SER A 78 -12.42 -8.82 27.40
CA SER A 78 -13.47 -8.96 26.42
C SER A 78 -12.71 -9.12 25.11
N ARG A 79 -12.98 -10.20 24.36
CA ARG A 79 -12.46 -10.37 22.99
C ARG A 79 -13.15 -9.39 22.03
N HIS A 80 -13.44 -8.20 22.55
CA HIS A 80 -13.91 -7.00 21.90
C HIS A 80 -12.59 -6.21 21.72
N SER A 81 -11.96 -6.13 20.57
CA SER A 81 -12.51 -6.19 19.22
C SER A 81 -11.41 -6.75 18.31
N SER A 82 -11.65 -7.91 17.71
CA SER A 82 -10.78 -8.48 16.69
C SER A 82 -11.24 -8.13 15.28
N GLU A 83 -12.24 -7.25 15.15
CA GLU A 83 -12.76 -6.86 13.85
C GLU A 83 -11.77 -5.88 13.20
N PRO A 84 -11.27 -6.18 11.98
CA PRO A 84 -10.29 -5.32 11.34
C PRO A 84 -10.87 -3.93 11.07
N ASP A 85 -10.02 -2.90 11.05
CA ASP A 85 -10.42 -1.54 10.68
C ASP A 85 -11.08 -1.57 9.28
N PRO A 86 -12.27 -0.97 9.08
CA PRO A 86 -12.94 -0.90 7.78
C PRO A 86 -12.03 -0.45 6.63
N ARG A 87 -11.11 0.48 6.87
CA ARG A 87 -10.14 0.95 5.87
C ARG A 87 -9.17 -0.17 5.50
N GLU A 88 -8.63 -0.85 6.49
CA GLU A 88 -7.71 -1.97 6.28
C GLU A 88 -8.40 -3.12 5.54
N GLN A 89 -9.67 -3.40 5.86
CA GLN A 89 -10.49 -4.35 5.11
C GLN A 89 -10.66 -3.92 3.64
N ALA A 90 -10.95 -2.64 3.39
CA ALA A 90 -11.09 -2.11 2.04
C ALA A 90 -9.79 -2.17 1.24
N GLU A 91 -8.64 -1.86 1.86
CA GLU A 91 -7.33 -1.97 1.23
C GLU A 91 -6.97 -3.42 0.91
N ARG A 92 -7.29 -4.39 1.80
CA ARG A 92 -7.11 -5.82 1.50
C ARG A 92 -8.00 -6.30 0.34
N ALA A 93 -9.26 -5.88 0.31
CA ALA A 93 -10.18 -6.20 -0.78
C ALA A 93 -9.71 -5.58 -2.10
N ALA A 94 -9.23 -4.33 -2.08
CA ALA A 94 -8.63 -3.69 -3.23
C ALA A 94 -7.39 -4.43 -3.71
N ALA A 95 -6.49 -4.84 -2.82
CA ALA A 95 -5.31 -5.61 -3.17
C ALA A 95 -5.65 -6.92 -3.90
N GLU A 96 -6.77 -7.57 -3.55
CA GLU A 96 -7.26 -8.75 -4.28
C GLU A 96 -7.65 -8.44 -5.73
N VAL A 97 -8.36 -7.33 -5.93
CA VAL A 97 -8.73 -6.86 -7.28
C VAL A 97 -7.48 -6.55 -8.12
N PHE A 98 -6.45 -5.94 -7.52
CA PHE A 98 -5.18 -5.70 -8.21
C PHE A 98 -4.42 -6.99 -8.53
N ARG A 99 -4.45 -7.99 -7.63
CA ARG A 99 -3.90 -9.33 -7.91
C ARG A 99 -4.61 -10.00 -9.09
N SER A 100 -5.94 -9.94 -9.13
CA SER A 100 -6.71 -10.58 -10.21
C SER A 100 -6.49 -9.93 -11.58
N MET A 101 -6.18 -8.62 -11.63
CA MET A 101 -5.85 -7.91 -12.86
C MET A 101 -4.35 -7.78 -13.13
N HIS A 102 -3.50 -8.53 -12.43
CA HIS A 102 -2.05 -8.39 -12.53
C HIS A 102 -1.54 -8.45 -13.98
N ALA A 103 -2.06 -9.40 -14.78
CA ALA A 103 -1.68 -9.54 -16.19
C ALA A 103 -2.05 -8.30 -17.03
N ASP A 104 -3.19 -7.68 -16.75
CA ASP A 104 -3.66 -6.46 -17.42
C ASP A 104 -2.79 -5.25 -17.12
N VAL A 105 -2.33 -5.13 -15.86
CA VAL A 105 -1.40 -4.09 -15.40
C VAL A 105 0.00 -4.35 -15.97
N LEU A 106 0.45 -5.61 -15.98
CA LEU A 106 1.71 -6.02 -16.58
C LEU A 106 1.76 -5.68 -18.08
N ALA A 107 0.66 -5.88 -18.81
CA ALA A 107 0.56 -5.51 -20.23
C ALA A 107 0.72 -4.00 -20.50
N CYS A 108 0.46 -3.14 -19.52
CA CYS A 108 0.77 -1.72 -19.62
C CYS A 108 2.28 -1.45 -19.54
N TYR A 109 2.99 -2.24 -18.74
CA TYR A 109 4.43 -2.12 -18.50
C TYR A 109 5.28 -2.80 -19.59
N THR A 110 4.87 -3.94 -20.14
CA THR A 110 5.63 -4.65 -21.20
C THR A 110 5.91 -3.76 -22.41
N LYS A 111 4.98 -2.86 -22.75
CA LYS A 111 5.19 -1.84 -23.81
C LYS A 111 6.34 -0.89 -23.52
N ARG A 112 6.60 -0.60 -22.24
CA ARG A 112 7.72 0.25 -21.81
C ARG A 112 9.05 -0.48 -21.99
N LEU A 113 9.09 -1.77 -21.68
CA LEU A 113 10.31 -2.59 -21.76
C LEU A 113 10.90 -2.66 -23.17
N ALA A 114 10.06 -2.62 -24.21
CA ALA A 114 10.53 -2.59 -25.60
C ALA A 114 11.44 -1.39 -25.94
N THR A 115 11.29 -0.27 -25.22
CA THR A 115 12.10 0.95 -25.43
C THR A 115 13.01 1.27 -24.26
N HIS A 116 12.68 0.78 -23.06
CA HIS A 116 13.42 0.98 -21.82
C HIS A 116 13.56 -0.36 -21.08
N PRO A 117 14.48 -1.25 -21.50
CA PRO A 117 14.57 -2.62 -20.98
C PRO A 117 14.87 -2.72 -19.48
N LYS A 118 15.48 -1.67 -18.90
CA LYS A 118 15.83 -1.58 -17.48
C LYS A 118 14.82 -0.78 -16.66
N ALA A 119 13.69 -0.36 -17.24
CA ALA A 119 12.70 0.43 -16.54
C ALA A 119 12.16 -0.37 -15.35
N HIS A 120 12.23 0.19 -14.15
CA HIS A 120 11.65 -0.37 -12.94
C HIS A 120 10.99 0.77 -12.18
N ALA A 121 9.98 0.47 -11.37
CA ALA A 121 9.27 1.49 -10.63
C ALA A 121 8.40 0.91 -9.52
N ALA A 122 8.34 1.61 -8.40
CA ALA A 122 7.24 1.51 -7.45
C ALA A 122 6.23 2.63 -7.72
N ILE A 123 4.95 2.27 -7.71
CA ILE A 123 3.83 3.20 -7.76
C ILE A 123 2.86 2.91 -6.62
N THR A 124 2.12 3.93 -6.22
CA THR A 124 0.91 3.74 -5.41
C THR A 124 -0.28 4.15 -6.24
N VAL A 125 -1.25 3.25 -6.37
CA VAL A 125 -2.53 3.56 -7.01
C VAL A 125 -3.54 3.90 -5.92
N GLU A 126 -4.03 5.14 -5.93
CA GLU A 126 -5.11 5.60 -5.08
C GLU A 126 -6.43 5.52 -5.85
N VAL A 127 -7.45 4.90 -5.26
CA VAL A 127 -8.76 4.71 -5.88
C VAL A 127 -9.84 5.20 -4.93
N LEU A 128 -10.73 6.05 -5.43
CA LEU A 128 -12.00 6.34 -4.77
C LEU A 128 -13.05 5.34 -5.26
N VAL A 129 -13.42 4.39 -4.41
CA VAL A 129 -14.43 3.37 -4.70
C VAL A 129 -15.79 3.89 -4.25
N GLY A 130 -16.75 3.95 -5.18
CA GLY A 130 -18.13 4.33 -4.86
C GLY A 130 -18.89 3.25 -4.09
N GLN A 131 -20.08 3.61 -3.61
CA GLN A 131 -21.00 2.71 -2.91
C GLN A 131 -21.44 1.48 -3.72
N ASP A 132 -21.29 1.50 -5.04
CA ASP A 132 -21.58 0.41 -5.96
C ASP A 132 -20.35 -0.46 -6.27
N GLY A 133 -19.21 -0.19 -5.63
CA GLY A 133 -17.94 -0.88 -5.90
C GLY A 133 -17.30 -0.46 -7.22
N ARG A 134 -17.79 0.59 -7.91
CA ARG A 134 -17.16 1.11 -9.12
C ARG A 134 -16.22 2.27 -8.77
N PRO A 135 -15.03 2.32 -9.37
CA PRO A 135 -14.14 3.48 -9.23
C PRO A 135 -14.83 4.78 -9.66
N ARG A 136 -14.61 5.84 -8.89
CA ARG A 136 -15.05 7.21 -9.19
C ARG A 136 -13.87 8.09 -9.57
N ASP A 137 -12.71 7.81 -9.00
CA ASP A 137 -11.46 8.48 -9.28
C ASP A 137 -10.29 7.50 -9.11
N VAL A 138 -9.24 7.69 -9.90
CA VAL A 138 -8.01 6.89 -9.86
C VAL A 138 -6.81 7.80 -10.10
N ALA A 139 -5.92 7.86 -9.11
CA ALA A 139 -4.67 8.60 -9.19
C ALA A 139 -3.47 7.66 -8.96
N THR A 140 -2.32 8.02 -9.54
CA THR A 140 -1.07 7.29 -9.34
C THR A 140 0.00 8.24 -8.81
N THR A 141 0.76 7.81 -7.81
CA THR A 141 1.98 8.50 -7.35
C THR A 141 3.20 7.60 -7.55
N GLY A 142 4.39 8.22 -7.65
CA GLY A 142 5.63 7.51 -7.98
C GLY A 142 5.78 7.22 -9.48
N GLY A 143 6.62 6.24 -9.83
CA GLY A 143 6.74 5.72 -11.19
C GLY A 143 7.21 6.70 -12.27
N ALA A 144 7.95 7.75 -11.93
CA ALA A 144 8.44 8.74 -12.89
C ALA A 144 9.15 8.10 -14.12
N LEU A 145 9.89 7.00 -13.90
CA LEU A 145 10.61 6.27 -14.96
C LEU A 145 9.70 5.46 -15.91
N LEU A 146 8.44 5.21 -15.55
CA LEU A 146 7.47 4.52 -16.40
C LEU A 146 6.92 5.42 -17.51
N GLY A 147 6.90 6.73 -17.29
CA GLY A 147 6.30 7.70 -18.19
C GLY A 147 4.76 7.70 -18.16
N SER A 148 4.18 8.81 -18.62
CA SER A 148 2.73 9.08 -18.55
C SER A 148 1.88 8.07 -19.31
N ALA A 149 2.40 7.49 -20.40
CA ALA A 149 1.68 6.51 -21.22
C ALA A 149 1.38 5.22 -20.45
N VAL A 150 2.34 4.72 -19.67
CA VAL A 150 2.17 3.52 -18.82
C VAL A 150 1.22 3.81 -17.67
N LEU A 151 1.45 4.91 -16.94
CA LEU A 151 0.58 5.32 -15.83
C LEU A 151 -0.87 5.49 -16.30
N SER A 152 -1.09 6.16 -17.44
CA SER A 152 -2.43 6.31 -18.03
C SER A 152 -3.05 4.97 -18.45
N CYS A 153 -2.25 3.99 -18.89
CA CYS A 153 -2.74 2.65 -19.18
C CYS A 153 -3.23 1.95 -17.91
N VAL A 154 -2.45 2.02 -16.83
CA VAL A 154 -2.80 1.45 -15.51
C VAL A 154 -4.09 2.11 -14.99
N THR A 155 -4.15 3.44 -14.93
CA THR A 155 -5.35 4.18 -14.50
C THR A 155 -6.59 3.75 -15.29
N ARG A 156 -6.49 3.60 -16.62
CA ARG A 156 -7.61 3.14 -17.46
C ARG A 156 -8.04 1.70 -17.15
N LYS A 157 -7.11 0.81 -16.83
CA LYS A 157 -7.44 -0.58 -16.46
C LYS A 157 -8.17 -0.62 -15.12
N VAL A 158 -7.64 0.09 -14.12
CA VAL A 158 -8.24 0.20 -12.79
C VAL A 158 -9.61 0.87 -12.84
N MET A 159 -9.79 1.94 -13.62
CA MET A 159 -11.09 2.62 -13.75
C MET A 159 -12.21 1.70 -14.29
N ARG A 160 -11.87 0.62 -15.00
CA ARG A 160 -12.83 -0.34 -15.54
C ARG A 160 -13.06 -1.56 -14.65
N SER A 161 -12.38 -1.67 -13.52
CA SER A 161 -12.53 -2.83 -12.65
C SER A 161 -13.73 -2.72 -11.72
N ALA A 162 -14.10 -3.86 -11.15
CA ALA A 162 -15.08 -3.95 -10.08
C ALA A 162 -14.34 -4.16 -8.76
N PHE A 163 -14.61 -3.30 -7.78
CA PHE A 163 -14.17 -3.45 -6.39
C PHE A 163 -15.30 -3.97 -5.52
N THR A 164 -14.95 -4.53 -4.36
CA THR A 164 -15.93 -4.80 -3.31
C THR A 164 -16.51 -3.46 -2.82
N PRO A 165 -17.85 -3.30 -2.81
CA PRO A 165 -18.47 -2.12 -2.25
C PRO A 165 -18.06 -1.89 -0.78
N PRO A 166 -17.85 -0.64 -0.34
CA PRO A 166 -17.61 -0.32 1.07
C PRO A 166 -18.76 -0.79 1.97
N ARG A 167 -18.44 -1.40 3.12
CA ARG A 167 -19.43 -1.99 4.04
C ARG A 167 -20.35 -0.96 4.70
N ASP A 168 -19.88 0.27 4.83
CA ASP A 168 -20.60 1.40 5.41
C ASP A 168 -21.60 2.04 4.44
N GLY A 169 -21.68 1.56 3.19
CA GLY A 169 -22.57 2.08 2.15
C GLY A 169 -22.14 3.43 1.57
N GLY A 170 -20.98 3.94 1.97
CA GLY A 170 -20.39 5.18 1.49
C GLY A 170 -19.43 4.97 0.33
N SER A 171 -18.55 5.96 0.12
CA SER A 171 -17.39 5.82 -0.75
C SER A 171 -16.15 5.63 0.11
N SER A 172 -15.22 4.79 -0.34
CA SER A 172 -13.97 4.53 0.37
C SER A 172 -12.77 4.82 -0.52
N ARG A 173 -11.74 5.43 0.06
CA ARG A 173 -10.48 5.70 -0.60
C ARG A 173 -9.44 4.67 -0.17
N VAL A 174 -8.97 3.88 -1.13
CA VAL A 174 -7.99 2.82 -0.93
C VAL A 174 -6.67 3.14 -1.63
N ARG A 175 -5.57 2.65 -1.08
CA ARG A 175 -4.22 2.81 -1.65
C ARG A 175 -3.59 1.45 -1.83
N VAL A 176 -3.14 1.15 -3.05
CA VAL A 176 -2.52 -0.13 -3.38
C VAL A 176 -1.11 0.12 -3.93
N PRO A 177 -0.06 -0.28 -3.19
CA PRO A 177 1.29 -0.24 -3.72
C PRO A 177 1.49 -1.32 -4.78
N PHE A 178 2.20 -0.99 -5.85
CA PHE A 178 2.54 -1.90 -6.95
C PHE A 178 3.97 -1.63 -7.42
N ALA A 179 4.74 -2.69 -7.63
CA ALA A 179 6.12 -2.59 -8.12
C ALA A 179 6.28 -3.31 -9.46
N PHE A 180 6.95 -2.65 -10.40
CA PHE A 180 7.37 -3.20 -11.68
C PHE A 180 8.86 -3.45 -11.64
N HIS A 181 9.24 -4.68 -11.93
CA HIS A 181 10.61 -5.10 -12.14
C HIS A 181 10.69 -5.70 -13.54
N PRO A 182 11.79 -5.46 -14.28
CA PRO A 182 12.04 -6.24 -15.46
C PRO A 182 12.18 -7.70 -14.99
N ASP A 183 11.55 -8.62 -15.71
CA ASP A 183 11.92 -10.02 -15.57
C ASP A 183 13.42 -10.05 -15.86
N ALA A 184 14.23 -10.45 -14.87
CA ALA A 184 15.63 -10.73 -15.11
C ALA A 184 15.60 -11.85 -16.15
N ALA A 185 15.81 -11.49 -17.42
CA ALA A 185 16.10 -12.47 -18.43
C ALA A 185 17.25 -13.29 -17.84
N ASP A 186 17.01 -14.58 -17.65
CA ASP A 186 18.05 -15.56 -17.34
C ASP A 186 19.19 -15.33 -18.33
N ASP A 187 20.25 -14.63 -17.91
CA ASP A 187 21.53 -14.50 -18.60
C ASP A 187 22.28 -15.85 -18.48
N GLY A 188 21.58 -16.94 -18.77
CA GLY A 188 22.03 -18.32 -18.60
C GLY A 188 22.56 -18.91 -19.89
N GLY A 189 23.84 -18.61 -20.19
CA GLY A 189 24.79 -19.49 -20.88
C GLY A 189 24.66 -19.69 -22.38
#